data_AF-A0A660MUS6-F1
#
_entry.id   AF-A0A660MUS6-F1
#
_cell.length_a   1.000
_cell.length_b   1.000
_cell.length_c   1.000
_cell.angle_alpha   90.00
_cell.angle_beta   90.00
_cell.angle_gamma   90.00
#
_symmetry.space_group_name_H-M   'P 1'
#
loop_
_entity.id
_entity.type
_entity.pdbx_description
1 polymer ?
#
loop_
_entity_poly.entity_id
_entity_poly.type
_entity_poly.pdbx_seq_one_letter_code
_entity_poly.pdbx_strand_id
1 'polypeptide(L)'
;MEEKRRSDNVKNMLCFIPFFSIAVHFIEKNKPERLKKSIIYSWILLGLFLLPAIIFGKVVAFVLFMVYIGASVLFGYKSYIGEDIEISFIDKAFFNKK
;
A
#
# COMPACT_ATOMS: atom_id res chain seq x y z
N MET A 1 21.12 12.01 6.47
CA MET A 1 20.51 11.95 5.12
C MET A 1 19.83 10.59 4.89
N GLU A 2 20.48 9.51 5.31
CA GLU A 2 19.96 8.13 5.28
C GLU A 2 18.73 7.90 6.16
N GLU A 3 18.71 8.50 7.36
CA GLU A 3 17.59 8.40 8.31
C GLU A 3 16.27 9.00 7.78
N LYS A 4 16.35 10.14 7.09
CA LYS A 4 15.19 10.80 6.47
C LYS A 4 14.62 9.93 5.34
N ARG A 5 15.49 9.34 4.52
CA ARG A 5 15.13 8.42 3.44
C ARG A 5 14.45 7.16 3.99
N ARG A 6 14.99 6.60 5.08
CA ARG A 6 14.40 5.44 5.77
C ARG A 6 13.03 5.76 6.35
N SER A 7 12.87 6.94 6.98
CA SER A 7 11.58 7.41 7.50
C SER A 7 10.53 7.56 6.40
N ASP A 8 10.90 8.17 5.27
CA ASP A 8 9.99 8.33 4.13
C ASP A 8 9.59 6.97 3.52
N ASN A 9 10.53 6.02 3.41
CA ASN A 9 10.26 4.66 2.95
C ASN A 9 9.31 3.90 3.88
N VAL A 10 9.46 4.06 5.19
CA VAL A 10 8.55 3.46 6.18
C VAL A 10 7.16 4.06 6.05
N LYS A 11 7.03 5.39 5.95
CA LYS A 11 5.72 6.05 5.77
C LYS A 11 5.00 5.60 4.50
N ASN A 12 5.72 5.45 3.39
CA ASN A 12 5.15 4.93 2.15
C ASN A 12 4.74 3.46 2.29
N MET A 13 5.55 2.63 2.96
CA MET A 13 5.23 1.23 3.24
C MET A 13 3.99 1.07 4.12
N LEU A 14 3.87 1.89 5.15
CA LEU A 14 2.72 1.89 6.06
C LEU A 14 1.42 2.09 5.27
N CYS A 15 1.41 2.86 4.18
CA CYS A 15 0.22 2.98 3.36
C CYS A 15 -0.30 1.63 2.82
N PHE A 16 0.54 0.62 2.62
CA PHE A 16 0.18 -0.71 2.13
C PHE A 16 -0.14 -1.74 3.23
N ILE A 17 -0.12 -1.33 4.50
CA ILE A 17 -0.72 -2.08 5.60
C ILE A 17 -2.23 -1.79 5.61
N PRO A 18 -3.11 -2.79 5.84
CA PRO A 18 -4.54 -2.56 5.75
C PRO A 18 -4.97 -1.48 6.73
N PHE A 19 -5.83 -0.57 6.28
CA PHE A 19 -6.38 0.57 7.04
C PHE A 19 -5.37 1.60 7.54
N PHE A 20 -4.06 1.36 7.42
CA PHE A 20 -3.03 2.25 7.92
C PHE A 20 -2.81 3.46 7.00
N SER A 21 -3.15 3.34 5.71
CA SER A 21 -3.21 4.51 4.82
C SER A 21 -4.21 5.57 5.28
N ILE A 22 -5.26 5.18 5.99
CA ILE A 22 -6.22 6.11 6.60
C ILE A 22 -5.52 6.89 7.70
N ALA A 23 -4.83 6.21 8.61
CA ALA A 23 -4.06 6.86 9.68
C ALA A 23 -3.00 7.81 9.12
N VAL A 24 -2.22 7.36 8.13
CA VAL A 24 -1.20 8.18 7.45
C VAL A 24 -1.83 9.38 6.74
N HIS A 25 -3.03 9.23 6.17
CA HIS A 25 -3.73 10.34 5.53
C HIS A 25 -4.11 11.45 6.53
N PHE A 26 -4.49 11.11 7.76
CA PHE A 26 -4.87 12.10 8.78
C PHE A 26 -3.68 12.66 9.58
N ILE A 27 -2.65 11.85 9.85
CA ILE A 27 -1.48 12.26 10.64
C ILE A 27 -0.58 13.21 9.82
N GLU A 28 -0.36 12.93 8.54
CA GLU A 28 0.59 13.69 7.74
C GLU A 28 -0.08 14.88 7.03
N LYS A 29 0.09 16.09 7.57
CA LYS A 29 -0.49 17.33 7.01
C LYS A 29 0.20 17.77 5.71
N ASN A 30 1.55 17.74 5.68
CA ASN A 30 2.35 18.06 4.49
C ASN A 30 2.81 16.78 3.79
N LYS A 31 1.96 16.26 2.90
CA LYS A 31 2.22 15.00 2.20
C LYS A 31 3.14 15.22 1.00
N PRO A 32 4.34 14.63 0.96
CA PRO A 32 5.13 14.60 -0.27
C PRO A 32 4.37 13.84 -1.36
N GLU A 33 4.64 14.16 -2.62
CA GLU A 33 3.89 13.65 -3.77
C GLU A 33 3.87 12.11 -3.84
N ARG A 34 5.00 11.50 -3.46
CA ARG A 34 5.12 10.05 -3.32
C ARG A 34 4.20 9.44 -2.27
N LEU A 35 4.00 10.11 -1.14
CA LEU A 35 3.11 9.64 -0.08
C LEU A 35 1.65 9.75 -0.53
N LYS A 36 1.30 10.82 -1.25
CA LYS A 36 -0.03 10.96 -1.86
C LYS A 36 -0.33 9.80 -2.81
N LYS A 37 0.61 9.46 -3.70
CA LYS A 37 0.49 8.31 -4.61
C LYS A 37 0.35 6.99 -3.84
N SER A 38 1.18 6.77 -2.82
CA SER A 38 1.14 5.54 -2.00
C SER A 38 -0.20 5.36 -1.29
N ILE A 39 -0.80 6.46 -0.80
CA ILE A 39 -2.18 6.44 -0.28
C ILE A 39 -3.15 6.02 -1.39
N ILE A 40 -3.17 6.69 -2.54
CA ILE A 40 -4.11 6.37 -3.64
C ILE A 40 -3.99 4.89 -4.03
N TYR A 41 -2.77 4.38 -4.20
CA TYR A 41 -2.54 2.99 -4.59
C TYR A 41 -3.00 2.01 -3.54
N SER A 42 -2.81 2.32 -2.25
CA SER A 42 -3.28 1.40 -1.22
C SER A 42 -4.80 1.37 -1.11
N TRP A 43 -5.48 2.47 -1.41
CA TRP A 43 -6.94 2.47 -1.55
C TRP A 43 -7.41 1.66 -2.77
N ILE A 44 -6.71 1.75 -3.90
CA ILE A 44 -6.98 0.90 -5.09
C ILE A 44 -6.81 -0.58 -4.72
N LEU A 45 -5.69 -0.94 -4.09
CA LEU A 45 -5.44 -2.30 -3.62
C LEU A 45 -6.52 -2.74 -2.64
N LEU A 46 -6.85 -1.94 -1.63
CA LEU A 46 -7.90 -2.25 -0.66
C LEU A 46 -9.24 -2.53 -1.37
N GLY A 47 -9.59 -1.73 -2.38
CA GLY A 47 -10.78 -1.96 -3.22
C GLY A 47 -10.74 -3.29 -3.99
N LEU A 48 -9.59 -3.63 -4.60
CA LEU A 48 -9.38 -4.90 -5.29
C LEU A 48 -9.48 -6.11 -4.35
N PHE A 49 -9.20 -5.94 -3.06
CA PHE A 49 -9.32 -7.02 -2.07
C PHE A 49 -10.73 -7.10 -1.47
N LEU A 50 -11.37 -5.96 -1.17
CA LEU A 50 -12.69 -5.91 -0.55
C LEU A 50 -13.83 -6.23 -1.53
N LEU A 51 -13.75 -5.79 -2.79
CA LEU A 51 -14.83 -6.03 -3.77
C LEU A 51 -15.03 -7.53 -4.06
N PRO A 52 -13.99 -8.34 -4.34
CA PRO A 52 -14.17 -9.78 -4.53
C PRO A 52 -14.57 -10.49 -3.22
N ALA A 53 -14.13 -10.00 -2.06
CA ALA A 53 -14.55 -10.55 -0.77
C ALA A 53 -16.07 -10.43 -0.56
N ILE A 54 -16.67 -9.33 -1.03
CA ILE A 54 -18.12 -9.11 -0.99
C ILE A 54 -18.84 -9.99 -2.02
N ILE A 55 -18.29 -10.12 -3.23
CA ILE A 55 -18.93 -10.81 -4.35
C ILE A 55 -18.87 -12.35 -4.22
N PHE A 56 -17.72 -12.90 -3.83
CA PHE A 56 -17.46 -14.34 -3.85
C PHE A 56 -17.61 -15.03 -2.48
N GLY A 57 -17.99 -14.28 -1.44
CA GLY A 57 -18.30 -14.80 -0.12
C GLY A 57 -17.08 -15.05 0.79
N LYS A 58 -17.37 -15.56 2.00
CA LYS A 58 -16.45 -15.56 3.16
C LYS A 58 -15.13 -16.32 2.93
N VAL A 59 -15.13 -17.40 2.15
CA VAL A 59 -13.92 -18.21 1.91
C VAL A 59 -12.94 -17.46 1.03
N VAL A 60 -13.42 -16.85 -0.06
CA VAL A 60 -12.57 -16.05 -0.96
C VAL A 60 -12.06 -14.81 -0.24
N ALA A 61 -12.91 -14.17 0.59
CA ALA A 61 -12.50 -13.08 1.46
C ALA A 61 -11.33 -13.45 2.39
N PHE A 62 -11.38 -14.63 3.01
CA PHE A 62 -10.33 -15.10 3.90
C PHE A 62 -8.99 -15.35 3.19
N VAL A 63 -9.04 -16.01 2.02
CA VAL A 63 -7.83 -16.25 1.21
C VAL A 63 -7.21 -14.93 0.75
N LEU A 64 -8.02 -14.00 0.27
CA LEU A 64 -7.58 -12.67 -0.14
C LEU A 64 -6.98 -11.86 1.00
N PHE A 65 -7.55 -11.96 2.20
CA PHE A 65 -7.00 -11.35 3.40
C PHE A 65 -5.63 -11.92 3.77
N MET A 66 -5.45 -13.24 3.66
CA MET A 66 -4.14 -13.88 3.88
C MET A 66 -3.09 -13.43 2.87
N VAL A 67 -3.47 -13.33 1.59
CA VAL A 67 -2.59 -12.80 0.54
C VAL A 67 -2.21 -11.34 0.82
N TYR A 68 -3.17 -10.53 1.28
CA TYR A 68 -2.91 -9.14 1.69
C TYR A 68 -1.89 -9.07 2.82
N ILE A 69 -2.09 -9.84 3.91
CA ILE A 69 -1.14 -9.86 5.03
C ILE A 69 0.25 -10.27 4.54
N GLY A 70 0.35 -11.30 3.69
CA GLY A 70 1.61 -11.72 3.10
C GLY A 70 2.30 -10.58 2.33
N ALA A 71 1.56 -9.86 1.49
CA ALA A 71 2.07 -8.71 0.76
C ALA A 71 2.51 -7.57 1.69
N SER A 72 1.75 -7.25 2.74
CA SER A 72 2.12 -6.24 3.73
C SER A 72 3.40 -6.60 4.49
N VAL A 73 3.58 -7.87 4.87
CA VAL A 73 4.80 -8.35 5.52
C VAL A 73 6.00 -8.24 4.57
N LEU A 74 5.85 -8.64 3.31
CA LEU A 74 6.90 -8.52 2.29
C LEU A 74 7.30 -7.06 2.05
N PHE A 75 6.34 -6.15 1.93
CA PHE A 75 6.61 -4.72 1.80
C PHE A 75 7.27 -4.14 3.05
N GLY A 76 6.90 -4.63 4.24
CA GLY A 76 7.54 -4.24 5.51
C GLY A 76 9.00 -4.66 5.58
N TYR A 77 9.28 -5.90 5.18
CA TYR A 77 10.64 -6.41 5.10
C TYR A 77 11.49 -5.60 4.13
N LYS A 78 11.01 -5.33 2.91
CA LYS A 78 11.70 -4.50 1.92
C LYS A 78 12.00 -3.09 2.44
N SER A 79 11.01 -2.44 3.04
CA SER A 79 11.19 -1.11 3.63
C SER A 79 12.22 -1.12 4.78
N TYR A 80 12.22 -2.18 5.61
CA TYR A 80 13.16 -2.32 6.73
C TYR A 80 14.62 -2.41 6.27
N ILE A 81 14.89 -3.16 5.20
CA ILE A 81 16.23 -3.29 4.58
C ILE A 81 16.61 -2.07 3.72
N GLY A 82 15.75 -1.05 3.65
CA GLY A 82 15.99 0.18 2.90
C GLY A 82 15.69 0.06 1.40
N GLU A 83 15.15 -1.07 0.95
CA GLU A 83 14.64 -1.22 -0.40
C GLU A 83 13.39 -0.38 -0.59
N ASP A 84 13.36 0.27 -1.74
CA ASP A 84 12.24 1.09 -2.10
C ASP A 84 11.12 0.22 -2.68
N ILE A 85 9.87 0.47 -2.28
CA ILE A 85 8.75 -0.30 -2.78
C ILE A 85 8.44 0.22 -4.19
N GLU A 86 8.79 -0.59 -5.20
CA GLU A 86 8.51 -0.26 -6.59
C GLU A 86 7.02 -0.48 -6.91
N ILE A 87 6.26 0.60 -6.80
CA ILE A 87 4.80 0.68 -7.03
C ILE A 87 4.45 1.23 -8.42
N SER A 88 5.43 1.33 -9.30
CA SER A 88 5.29 1.81 -10.69
C SER A 88 4.37 0.93 -11.53
N PHE A 89 4.19 -0.35 -11.16
CA PHE A 89 3.27 -1.26 -11.83
C PHE A 89 1.80 -0.84 -11.68
N ILE A 90 1.43 -0.14 -10.60
CA ILE A 90 0.06 0.35 -10.37
C ILE A 90 -0.23 1.53 -11.29
N ASP A 91 0.73 2.44 -11.48
CA ASP A 91 0.64 3.50 -12.50
C ASP A 91 0.40 2.90 -13.89
N LYS A 92 1.16 1.84 -14.25
CA LYS A 92 0.99 1.14 -15.53
C LYS A 92 -0.37 0.44 -15.68
N ALA A 93 -0.90 -0.14 -14.61
CA ALA A 93 -2.13 -0.93 -14.65
C ALA A 93 -3.42 -0.07 -14.59
N PHE A 94 -3.41 1.07 -13.89
CA PHE A 94 -4.62 1.84 -13.60
C PHE A 94 -4.65 3.25 -14.21
N PHE A 95 -3.48 3.85 -14.46
CA PHE A 95 -3.39 5.24 -14.91
C PHE A 95 -2.83 5.38 -16.32
N ASN A 96 -2.07 4.39 -16.79
CA ASN A 96 -1.57 4.35 -18.16
C ASN A 96 -2.67 3.87 -19.12
N LYS A 97 -3.62 4.77 -19.42
CA LYS A 97 -4.49 4.63 -20.59
C LYS A 97 -3.63 4.80 -21.84
N LYS A 98 -3.29 3.69 -22.49
CA LYS A 98 -3.15 3.73 -23.94
C LYS A 98 -4.51 4.01 -24.56
#